data_AF-A0A5S9ME91-F1
#
_entry.id   AF-A0A5S9ME91-F1
#
_cell.length_a   1.000
_cell.length_b   1.000
_cell.length_c   1.000
_cell.angle_alpha   90.00
_cell.angle_beta   90.00
_cell.angle_gamma   90.00
#
_symmetry.space_group_name_H-M   'P 1'
#
loop_
_entity.id
_entity.type
_entity.pdbx_description
1 polymer ?
#
loop_
_entity_poly.entity_id
_entity_poly.type
_entity_poly.pdbx_seq_one_letter_code
_entity_poly.pdbx_strand_id
1 'polypeptide(L)'
;MYLNRIFFSPYAYGVGKAAEQFFGVTDLNKLTVAQAATLAGMPQSPSAYNPVKHPEAAEKRRNIVLSLMKKQGYISEKEYDAAKATPVSKTVVSASKYKSQNSSKYSAYIEEVMEEVHKKKPKWMHQLMD
;
A
#
# COMPACT_ATOMS: atom_id res chain seq x y z
N MET A 1 -5.73 -14.34 7.43
CA MET A 1 -6.88 -13.48 7.03
C MET A 1 -6.54 -11.98 6.98
N TYR A 2 -5.60 -11.45 7.81
CA TYR A 2 -5.29 -10.00 7.88
C TYR A 2 -4.78 -9.37 6.56
N LEU A 3 -3.81 -10.02 5.89
CA LEU A 3 -3.12 -9.46 4.72
C LEU A 3 -3.99 -9.25 3.47
N ASN A 4 -5.20 -9.84 3.43
CA ASN A 4 -6.11 -9.74 2.27
C ASN A 4 -7.20 -8.67 2.43
N ARG A 5 -7.38 -8.11 3.65
CA ARG A 5 -8.50 -7.20 3.95
C ARG A 5 -8.07 -5.78 4.36
N ILE A 6 -6.80 -5.58 4.68
CA ILE A 6 -6.30 -4.27 5.11
C ILE A 6 -6.29 -3.25 3.96
N PHE A 7 -6.71 -2.03 4.27
CA PHE A 7 -6.75 -0.91 3.33
C PHE A 7 -5.35 -0.33 3.12
N PHE A 8 -4.92 -0.25 1.86
CA PHE A 8 -3.67 0.41 1.45
C PHE A 8 -3.92 1.62 0.56
N SER A 9 -4.96 1.56 -0.28
CA SER A 9 -5.43 2.68 -1.09
C SER A 9 -6.87 2.41 -1.56
N PRO A 10 -7.58 3.41 -2.13
CA PRO A 10 -8.94 3.25 -2.66
C PRO A 10 -9.11 2.07 -3.64
N TYR A 11 -8.03 1.62 -4.29
CA TYR A 11 -8.03 0.52 -5.26
C TYR A 11 -7.11 -0.64 -4.87
N ALA A 12 -6.55 -0.64 -3.66
CA ALA A 12 -5.72 -1.73 -3.13
C ALA A 12 -6.17 -2.13 -1.74
N TYR A 13 -6.93 -3.23 -1.70
CA TYR A 13 -7.23 -3.98 -0.49
C TYR A 13 -6.33 -5.22 -0.47
N GLY A 14 -5.54 -5.32 0.59
CA GLY A 14 -4.56 -6.38 0.78
C GLY A 14 -3.21 -6.16 0.07
N VAL A 15 -2.21 -6.88 0.57
CA VAL A 15 -0.79 -6.69 0.20
C VAL A 15 -0.51 -7.01 -1.26
N GLY A 16 -1.18 -8.02 -1.82
CA GLY A 16 -1.06 -8.39 -3.24
C GLY A 16 -1.39 -7.22 -4.17
N LYS A 17 -2.56 -6.60 -3.96
CA LYS A 17 -3.00 -5.48 -4.79
C LYS A 17 -2.19 -4.21 -4.53
N ALA A 18 -1.74 -4.00 -3.30
CA ALA A 18 -0.85 -2.88 -2.98
C ALA A 18 0.52 -3.02 -3.68
N ALA A 19 1.10 -4.22 -3.71
CA ALA A 19 2.37 -4.48 -4.41
C ALA A 19 2.25 -4.24 -5.92
N GLU A 20 1.16 -4.69 -6.53
CA GLU A 20 0.86 -4.46 -7.94
C GLU A 20 0.67 -2.96 -8.24
N GLN A 21 -0.11 -2.26 -7.41
CA GLN A 21 -0.44 -0.86 -7.63
C GLN A 21 0.73 0.09 -7.40
N PHE A 22 1.52 -0.13 -6.34
CA PHE A 22 2.63 0.77 -6.00
C PHE A 22 3.92 0.43 -6.71
N PHE A 23 4.19 -0.86 -6.98
CA PHE A 23 5.48 -1.30 -7.49
C PHE A 23 5.40 -2.06 -8.82
N GLY A 24 4.20 -2.37 -9.32
CA GLY A 24 4.02 -3.20 -10.50
C GLY A 24 4.42 -4.67 -10.29
N VAL A 25 4.56 -5.10 -9.03
CA VAL A 25 4.99 -6.45 -8.66
C VAL A 25 3.75 -7.33 -8.46
N THR A 26 3.54 -8.30 -9.35
CA THR A 26 2.41 -9.25 -9.29
C THR A 26 2.74 -10.53 -8.52
N ASP A 27 4.02 -10.90 -8.47
CA ASP A 27 4.54 -12.02 -7.69
C ASP A 27 5.22 -11.49 -6.42
N LEU A 28 4.60 -11.73 -5.26
CA LEU A 28 5.07 -11.22 -3.97
C LEU A 28 6.47 -11.72 -3.59
N ASN A 29 6.91 -12.86 -4.13
CA ASN A 29 8.27 -13.38 -3.87
C ASN A 29 9.36 -12.53 -4.53
N LYS A 30 8.99 -11.65 -5.47
CA LYS A 30 9.90 -10.72 -6.14
C LYS A 30 10.00 -9.36 -5.45
N LEU A 31 9.31 -9.18 -4.32
CA LEU A 31 9.41 -7.95 -3.54
C LEU A 31 10.80 -7.81 -2.93
N THR A 32 11.40 -6.65 -3.12
CA THR A 32 12.62 -6.27 -2.40
C THR A 32 12.30 -5.99 -0.93
N VAL A 33 13.31 -6.12 -0.06
CA VAL A 33 13.20 -5.77 1.37
C VAL A 33 12.68 -4.34 1.57
N ALA A 34 13.13 -3.39 0.75
CA ALA A 34 12.67 -2.00 0.79
C ALA A 34 11.17 -1.86 0.46
N GLN A 35 10.67 -2.57 -0.55
CA GLN A 35 9.25 -2.56 -0.93
C GLN A 35 8.39 -3.25 0.13
N ALA A 36 8.84 -4.41 0.63
CA ALA A 36 8.16 -5.14 1.71
C ALA A 36 8.05 -4.30 2.98
N ALA A 37 9.13 -3.63 3.40
CA ALA A 37 9.12 -2.74 4.56
C ALA A 37 8.20 -1.52 4.36
N THR A 38 8.11 -1.01 3.13
CA THR A 38 7.18 0.10 2.80
C THR A 38 5.73 -0.36 2.94
N LEU A 39 5.38 -1.53 2.42
CA LEU A 39 4.04 -2.12 2.59
C LEU A 39 3.74 -2.41 4.06
N ALA A 40 4.66 -3.00 4.81
CA ALA A 40 4.42 -3.31 6.22
C ALA A 40 4.21 -2.06 7.10
N GLY A 41 4.80 -0.91 6.73
CA GLY A 41 4.66 0.35 7.48
C GLY A 41 3.38 1.14 7.19
N MET A 42 2.74 0.89 6.05
CA MET A 42 1.63 1.66 5.50
C MET A 42 0.29 1.52 6.24
N PRO A 43 -0.12 0.34 6.77
CA PRO A 43 -1.43 0.15 7.40
C PRO A 43 -1.69 1.08 8.58
N GLN A 44 -0.65 1.62 9.23
CA GLN A 44 -0.81 2.60 10.31
C GLN A 44 -1.47 3.89 9.84
N SER A 45 -1.15 4.37 8.64
CA SER A 45 -1.78 5.54 8.04
C SER A 45 -1.66 5.48 6.51
N PRO A 46 -2.56 4.74 5.83
CA PRO A 46 -2.41 4.44 4.41
C PRO A 46 -2.37 5.68 3.51
N SER A 47 -3.17 6.70 3.83
CA SER A 47 -3.17 7.96 3.10
C SER A 47 -1.87 8.76 3.31
N ALA A 48 -1.39 8.89 4.54
CA ALA A 48 -0.21 9.70 4.87
C ALA A 48 1.10 9.04 4.41
N TYR A 49 1.14 7.70 4.39
CA TYR A 49 2.31 6.92 3.98
C TYR A 49 2.23 6.38 2.55
N ASN A 50 1.34 6.94 1.73
CA ASN A 50 1.27 6.60 0.32
C ASN A 50 2.61 6.94 -0.37
N PRO A 51 3.36 5.96 -0.89
CA PRO A 51 4.72 6.18 -1.37
C PRO A 51 4.78 6.93 -2.70
N VAL A 52 3.67 7.02 -3.43
CA VAL A 52 3.56 7.80 -4.68
C VAL A 52 3.21 9.26 -4.38
N LYS A 53 2.37 9.52 -3.38
CA LYS A 53 1.92 10.89 -3.03
C LYS A 53 2.84 11.57 -2.01
N HIS A 54 3.39 10.82 -1.05
CA HIS A 54 4.17 11.31 0.08
C HIS A 54 5.46 10.48 0.26
N PRO A 55 6.38 10.51 -0.72
CA PRO A 55 7.56 9.64 -0.72
C PRO A 55 8.46 9.83 0.51
N GLU A 56 8.63 11.06 0.99
CA GLU A 56 9.46 11.33 2.19
C GLU A 56 8.85 10.76 3.47
N ALA A 57 7.53 10.88 3.64
CA ALA A 57 6.83 10.33 4.80
C ALA A 57 6.85 8.80 4.78
N ALA A 58 6.62 8.22 3.61
CA ALA A 58 6.73 6.78 3.38
C ALA A 58 8.15 6.27 3.65
N GLU A 59 9.18 7.03 3.26
CA GLU A 59 10.58 6.67 3.50
C GLU A 59 10.95 6.67 4.98
N LYS A 60 10.56 7.71 5.72
CA LYS A 60 10.75 7.76 7.18
C LYS A 60 10.07 6.57 7.84
N ARG A 61 8.82 6.26 7.45
CA ARG A 61 8.07 5.14 8.01
C ARG A 61 8.70 3.79 7.66
N ARG A 62 9.10 3.58 6.41
CA ARG A 62 9.82 2.38 5.96
C ARG A 62 11.11 2.16 6.76
N ASN A 63 11.88 3.22 7.01
CA ASN A 63 13.14 3.10 7.73
C ASN A 63 12.95 2.64 9.18
N ILE A 64 11.83 3.00 9.82
CA ILE A 64 11.44 2.45 11.13
C ILE A 64 11.18 0.95 11.02
N VAL A 65 10.43 0.52 10.02
CA VAL A 65 10.16 -0.91 9.78
C VAL A 65 11.46 -1.69 9.51
N LEU A 66 12.34 -1.17 8.66
CA LEU A 66 13.65 -1.78 8.40
C LEU A 66 14.49 -1.93 9.68
N SER A 67 14.48 -0.90 10.54
CA SER A 67 15.18 -0.97 11.83
C SER A 67 14.60 -2.06 12.74
N LEU A 68 13.27 -2.26 12.73
CA LEU A 68 12.61 -3.31 13.49
C LEU A 68 12.91 -4.70 12.90
N MET A 69 12.90 -4.84 11.58
CA MET A 69 13.25 -6.08 10.87
C MET A 69 14.69 -6.52 11.20
N LYS A 70 15.64 -5.58 11.17
CA LYS A 70 17.04 -5.83 11.58
C LYS A 70 17.10 -6.26 13.04
N LYS A 71 16.46 -5.52 13.94
CA LYS A 71 16.46 -5.80 15.39
C LYS A 71 15.88 -7.18 15.73
N GLN A 72 14.89 -7.63 14.97
CA GLN A 72 14.23 -8.93 15.14
C GLN A 72 14.91 -10.06 14.37
N GLY A 73 15.99 -9.78 13.63
CA GLY A 73 16.78 -10.79 12.92
C GLY A 73 16.16 -11.28 11.60
N TYR A 74 15.15 -10.59 11.06
CA TYR A 74 14.55 -10.95 9.77
C TYR A 74 15.41 -10.57 8.56
N ILE A 75 16.33 -9.60 8.74
CA ILE A 75 17.27 -9.15 7.72
C ILE A 75 18.65 -8.94 8.33
N SER A 76 19.69 -9.13 7.52
CA SER A 76 21.07 -8.81 7.87
C SER A 76 21.33 -7.29 7.88
N GLU A 77 22.44 -6.89 8.48
CA GLU A 77 22.89 -5.49 8.46
C GLU A 77 23.14 -4.98 7.03
N LYS A 78 23.72 -5.83 6.18
CA LYS A 78 23.97 -5.50 4.76
C LYS A 78 22.66 -5.27 3.99
N GLU A 79 21.64 -6.09 4.22
CA GLU A 79 20.32 -5.90 3.61
C GLU A 79 19.62 -4.65 4.13
N TYR A 80 19.75 -4.36 5.42
CA TYR A 80 19.24 -3.12 6.02
C TYR A 80 19.87 -1.89 5.36
N ASP A 81 21.19 -1.84 5.23
CA ASP A 81 21.90 -0.70 4.65
C ASP A 81 21.55 -0.53 3.16
N ALA A 82 21.51 -1.62 2.40
CA ALA A 82 21.12 -1.61 1.00
C ALA A 82 19.66 -1.14 0.80
N ALA A 83 18.73 -1.64 1.62
CA ALA A 83 17.32 -1.27 1.57
C ALA A 83 17.10 0.21 1.97
N LYS A 84 17.85 0.68 2.98
CA LYS A 84 17.77 2.07 3.45
C LYS A 84 18.34 3.06 2.44
N ALA A 85 19.39 2.69 1.72
CA ALA A 85 20.02 3.51 0.68
C ALA A 85 19.14 3.67 -0.57
N THR A 86 18.14 2.80 -0.77
CA THR A 86 17.24 2.88 -1.92
C THR A 86 16.16 3.94 -1.67
N PRO A 87 16.03 5.01 -2.47
CA PRO A 87 14.97 6.01 -2.28
C PRO A 87 13.59 5.44 -2.60
N VAL A 88 12.56 5.74 -1.80
CA VAL A 88 11.18 5.24 -2.06
C VAL A 88 10.66 5.70 -3.42
N SER A 89 10.99 6.91 -3.85
CA SER A 89 10.56 7.48 -5.14
C SER A 89 11.04 6.67 -6.35
N LYS A 90 12.13 5.89 -6.22
CA LYS A 90 12.67 5.05 -7.30
C LYS A 90 12.07 3.66 -7.34
N THR A 91 11.44 3.21 -6.26
CA THR A 91 10.87 1.86 -6.18
C THR A 91 9.42 1.80 -6.63
N VAL A 92 8.74 2.95 -6.70
CA VAL A 92 7.34 3.07 -7.09
C VAL A 92 7.15 3.24 -8.59
N VAL A 93 5.97 2.84 -9.07
CA VAL A 93 5.51 3.16 -10.43
C VAL A 93 5.39 4.68 -10.62
N SER A 94 5.48 5.14 -11.87
CA SER A 94 5.34 6.56 -12.18
C SER A 94 3.99 7.12 -11.72
N ALA A 95 3.97 8.40 -11.32
CA ALA A 95 2.74 9.06 -10.88
C ALA A 95 1.64 9.04 -11.96
N SER A 96 2.02 9.08 -13.25
CA SER A 96 1.09 8.94 -14.37
C SER A 96 0.47 7.55 -14.44
N LYS A 97 1.27 6.48 -14.31
CA LYS A 97 0.79 5.09 -14.28
C LYS A 97 -0.08 4.84 -13.05
N TYR A 98 0.31 5.39 -11.90
CA TYR A 98 -0.49 5.31 -10.68
C TYR A 98 -1.86 5.99 -10.85
N LYS A 99 -1.91 7.18 -11.46
CA LYS A 99 -3.20 7.85 -11.75
C LYS A 99 -4.04 7.08 -12.77
N SER A 100 -3.43 6.58 -13.85
CA SER A 100 -4.17 5.85 -14.89
C SER A 100 -4.73 4.51 -14.39
N GLN A 101 -4.01 3.82 -13.50
CA GLN A 101 -4.50 2.60 -12.85
C GLN A 101 -5.67 2.88 -11.90
N ASN A 102 -5.78 4.12 -11.40
CA ASN A 102 -6.84 4.56 -10.50
C ASN A 102 -7.98 5.29 -11.23
N SER A 103 -7.88 5.52 -12.54
CA SER A 103 -8.95 6.13 -13.34
C SER A 103 -9.79 5.03 -14.00
N SER A 104 -10.89 4.63 -13.35
CA SER A 104 -11.89 3.78 -14.01
C SER A 104 -12.68 4.58 -15.03
N LYS A 105 -12.94 4.02 -16.22
CA LYS A 105 -13.88 4.56 -17.21
C LYS A 105 -15.28 4.83 -16.62
N TYR A 106 -15.62 4.10 -15.56
CA TYR A 106 -16.87 4.20 -14.83
C TYR A 106 -16.72 4.91 -13.47
N SER A 107 -15.64 5.64 -13.23
CA SER A 107 -15.36 6.28 -11.94
C SER A 107 -16.53 7.12 -11.42
N ALA A 108 -17.15 7.96 -12.27
CA ALA A 108 -18.33 8.74 -11.91
C ALA A 108 -19.53 7.85 -11.50
N TYR A 109 -19.76 6.76 -12.22
CA TYR A 109 -20.84 5.81 -11.91
C TYR A 109 -20.56 5.04 -10.61
N ILE A 110 -19.31 4.62 -10.38
CA ILE A 110 -18.91 3.95 -9.14
C ILE A 110 -18.99 4.91 -7.95
N GLU A 111 -18.67 6.19 -8.13
CA GLU A 111 -18.79 7.21 -7.09
C GLU A 111 -20.25 7.45 -6.72
N GLU A 112 -21.13 7.58 -7.72
CA GLU A 112 -22.58 7.72 -7.52
C GLU A 112 -23.18 6.49 -6.82
N VAL A 113 -22.82 5.28 -7.25
CA VAL A 113 -23.26 4.04 -6.60
C VAL A 113 -22.74 3.95 -5.16
N MET A 114 -21.49 4.36 -4.90
CA MET A 114 -20.92 4.37 -3.55
C MET A 114 -21.58 5.41 -2.63
N GLU A 115 -21.97 6.56 -3.17
CA GLU A 115 -22.72 7.59 -2.45
C GLU A 115 -24.15 7.12 -2.14
N GLU A 116 -24.82 6.50 -3.12
CA GLU A 116 -26.13 5.89 -2.93
C GLU A 116 -26.12 4.80 -1.85
N VAL A 117 -25.11 3.92 -1.87
CA VAL A 117 -24.97 2.83 -0.88
C VAL A 117 -24.72 3.38 0.52
N HIS A 118 -23.87 4.41 0.66
CA HIS A 118 -23.65 5.08 1.94
C HIS A 118 -24.90 5.78 2.47
N LYS A 119 -25.71 6.38 1.59
CA LYS A 119 -26.95 7.07 1.95
C LYS A 119 -28.05 6.11 2.37
N LYS A 120 -28.16 4.96 1.70
CA LYS A 120 -29.20 3.95 1.98
C LYS A 120 -28.88 3.04 3.16
N LYS A 121 -27.61 2.97 3.63
CA LYS A 121 -27.11 2.10 4.72
C LYS A 121 -27.89 0.78 4.82
N PRO A 122 -27.87 -0.05 3.77
CA PRO A 122 -28.77 -1.19 3.69
C PRO A 122 -28.47 -2.20 4.81
N LYS A 123 -29.52 -2.83 5.36
CA LYS A 123 -29.46 -3.66 6.59
C LYS A 123 -28.39 -4.77 6.57
N TRP A 124 -28.02 -5.29 5.40
CA TRP A 124 -26.99 -6.33 5.24
C TRP A 124 -25.55 -5.83 5.47
N MET A 125 -25.29 -4.51 5.43
CA MET A 125 -23.96 -3.96 5.72
C MET A 125 -23.52 -4.21 7.17
N HIS A 126 -24.47 -4.32 8.11
CA HIS A 126 -24.16 -4.68 9.50
C HIS A 126 -23.59 -6.09 9.64
N GLN A 127 -23.89 -7.02 8.70
CA GLN A 127 -23.41 -8.40 8.75
C GLN A 127 -22.01 -8.62 8.19
N LEU A 128 -21.40 -7.60 7.56
CA LEU A 128 -20.08 -7.70 6.91
C LEU A 128 -18.93 -7.05 7.71
N MET A 129 -19.25 -6.36 8.81
CA MET A 129 -18.28 -5.67 9.68
C MET A 129 -17.99 -6.40 11.00
N ASP A 130 -18.63 -7.56 11.25
CA ASP A 130 -18.26 -8.53 12.29
C ASP A 130 -17.39 -9.66 11.70
#